data_AF-A0A958E2V2-F1
#
_entry.id   AF-A0A958E2V2-F1
#
_cell.length_a   1.000
_cell.length_b   1.000
_cell.length_c   1.000
_cell.angle_alpha   90.00
_cell.angle_beta   90.00
_cell.angle_gamma   90.00
#
_symmetry.space_group_name_H-M   'P 1'
#
loop_
_entity.id
_entity.type
_entity.pdbx_description
1 polymer ?
#
loop_
_entity_poly.entity_id
_entity_poly.type
_entity_poly.pdbx_seq_one_letter_code
_entity_poly.pdbx_strand_id
1 'polypeptide(L)'
;GLNLSKLNYNFNVNDKNWGSGVADQMMSVNEKGTGELKIPFKLNFMEMGMTLYNMLKGDDQLNYNLKGNLDFGTSLPLLKGTTLNFDKDGNIQVQR
;
A
#
# COMPACT_ATOMS: atom_id res chain seq x y z
N GLY A 1 3.14 23.23 0.22
CA GLY A 1 3.24 21.92 -0.49
C GLY A 1 3.60 20.80 0.47
N LEU A 2 3.43 19.54 0.07
CA LEU A 2 3.82 18.34 0.82
C LEU A 2 5.05 17.71 0.19
N ASN A 3 6.02 17.27 1.00
CA ASN A 3 7.20 16.55 0.55
C ASN A 3 7.23 15.17 1.23
N LEU A 4 7.02 14.12 0.46
CA LEU A 4 7.04 12.75 0.95
C LEU A 4 8.48 12.25 0.93
N SER A 5 8.91 11.60 2.01
CA SER A 5 10.30 11.15 2.18
C SER A 5 10.43 9.64 2.21
N LYS A 6 9.44 8.94 2.79
CA LYS A 6 9.50 7.50 2.97
C LYS A 6 8.11 6.91 3.09
N LEU A 7 7.89 5.79 2.42
CA LEU A 7 6.66 5.00 2.55
C LEU A 7 7.03 3.56 2.89
N ASN A 8 6.57 3.07 4.04
CA ASN A 8 6.57 1.64 4.36
C ASN A 8 5.17 1.09 4.10
N TYR A 9 5.08 -0.08 3.49
CA TYR A 9 3.79 -0.69 3.12
C TYR A 9 3.83 -2.21 3.21
N ASN A 10 2.67 -2.77 3.50
CA ASN A 10 2.43 -4.20 3.61
C ASN A 10 1.07 -4.51 2.98
N PHE A 11 1.06 -5.49 2.07
CA PHE A 11 -0.10 -5.92 1.31
C PHE A 11 -0.43 -7.36 1.65
N ASN A 12 -1.58 -7.55 2.28
CA ASN A 12 -2.11 -8.85 2.65
C ASN A 12 -3.33 -9.19 1.80
N VAL A 13 -3.51 -10.47 1.51
CA VAL A 13 -4.74 -11.01 0.93
C VAL A 13 -5.13 -12.26 1.71
N ASN A 14 -6.36 -12.32 2.22
CA ASN A 14 -6.86 -13.38 3.09
C ASN A 14 -5.86 -13.73 4.21
N ASP A 15 -5.39 -12.70 4.92
CA ASP A 15 -4.39 -12.77 6.00
C ASP A 15 -3.01 -13.31 5.60
N LYS A 16 -2.75 -13.51 4.30
CA LYS A 16 -1.44 -13.87 3.76
C LYS A 16 -0.72 -12.64 3.25
N ASN A 17 0.51 -12.44 3.73
CA ASN A 17 1.37 -11.39 3.22
C ASN A 17 1.82 -11.73 1.78
N TRP A 18 1.29 -10.98 0.82
CA TRP A 18 1.64 -11.12 -0.60
C TRP A 18 2.83 -10.25 -0.98
N GLY A 19 3.08 -9.17 -0.24
CA GLY A 19 4.23 -8.31 -0.46
C GLY A 19 4.37 -7.19 0.57
N SER A 20 5.59 -6.75 0.75
CA SER A 20 5.93 -5.58 1.57
C SER A 20 7.12 -4.86 0.99
N GLY A 21 7.28 -3.59 1.33
CA GLY A 21 8.45 -2.84 0.92
C GLY A 21 8.58 -1.47 1.55
N VAL A 22 9.63 -0.80 1.12
CA VAL A 22 9.97 0.56 1.48
C VAL A 22 10.23 1.32 0.19
N ALA A 23 9.52 2.43 0.00
CA ALA A 23 9.78 3.39 -1.06
C ALA A 23 10.39 4.65 -0.44
N ASP A 24 11.70 4.83 -0.64
CA ASP A 24 12.46 6.01 -0.20
C ASP A 24 12.54 7.08 -1.31
N GLN A 25 11.51 7.16 -2.16
CA GLN A 25 11.46 8.17 -3.22
C GLN A 25 10.94 9.50 -2.68
N MET A 26 11.72 10.55 -2.90
CA MET A 26 11.28 11.91 -2.62
C MET A 26 10.28 12.35 -3.69
N MET A 27 9.04 12.64 -3.29
CA MET A 27 8.04 13.25 -4.16
C MET A 27 7.43 14.49 -3.52
N SER A 28 7.18 15.52 -4.32
CA SER A 28 6.55 16.76 -3.87
C SER A 28 5.16 16.89 -4.48
N VAL A 29 4.18 17.20 -3.64
CA VAL A 29 2.81 17.52 -4.05
C VAL A 29 2.57 19.00 -3.81
N ASN A 30 2.22 19.72 -4.88
CA ASN A 30 1.91 21.14 -4.80
C ASN A 30 0.63 21.38 -3.98
N GLU A 31 0.46 22.61 -3.50
CA GLU A 31 -0.72 23.00 -2.75
C GLU A 31 -1.97 22.85 -3.60
N LYS A 32 -3.02 22.22 -3.04
CA LYS A 32 -4.25 21.87 -3.76
C LYS A 32 -4.01 20.97 -4.98
N GLY A 33 -2.85 20.35 -5.09
CA GLY A 33 -2.49 19.41 -6.15
C GLY A 33 -2.76 17.96 -5.77
N THR A 34 -2.71 17.09 -6.78
CA THR A 34 -2.77 15.63 -6.62
C THR A 34 -1.42 15.05 -7.04
N GLY A 35 -0.90 14.12 -6.24
CA GLY A 35 0.30 13.36 -6.57
C GLY A 35 -0.02 11.88 -6.68
N GLU A 36 0.60 11.20 -7.65
CA GLU A 36 0.55 9.75 -7.79
C GLU A 36 1.89 9.15 -7.33
N LEU A 37 1.85 8.29 -6.32
CA LEU A 37 3.02 7.56 -5.84
C LEU A 37 3.01 6.15 -6.41
N LYS A 38 4.02 5.82 -7.22
CA LYS A 38 4.21 4.47 -7.74
C LYS A 38 5.00 3.64 -6.74
N ILE A 39 4.35 2.61 -6.22
CA ILE A 39 4.92 1.76 -5.17
C ILE A 39 5.41 0.45 -5.82
N PRO A 40 6.70 0.10 -5.69
CA PRO A 40 7.21 -1.15 -6.27
C PRO A 40 6.80 -2.36 -5.42
N PHE A 41 6.00 -3.28 -5.96
CA PHE A 41 5.63 -4.50 -5.24
C PHE A 41 6.58 -5.65 -5.58
N LYS A 42 7.19 -6.25 -4.56
CA LYS A 42 7.80 -7.57 -4.65
C LYS A 42 6.77 -8.59 -4.20
N LEU A 43 6.28 -9.37 -5.15
CA LEU A 43 5.22 -10.33 -4.90
C LEU A 43 5.79 -11.71 -4.58
N ASN A 44 5.26 -12.35 -3.54
CA ASN A 44 5.54 -13.74 -3.25
C ASN A 44 4.59 -14.63 -4.07
N PHE A 45 5.05 -15.05 -5.25
CA PHE A 45 4.27 -15.89 -6.16
C PHE A 45 3.78 -17.21 -5.54
N MET A 46 4.53 -17.79 -4.58
CA MET A 46 4.13 -19.04 -3.93
C MET A 46 2.90 -18.82 -3.05
N GLU A 47 2.93 -17.79 -2.19
CA GLU A 47 1.80 -17.44 -1.32
C GLU A 47 0.58 -17.02 -2.13
N MET A 48 0.79 -16.25 -3.21
CA MET A 48 -0.28 -15.89 -4.14
C MET A 48 -0.91 -17.12 -4.78
N GLY A 49 -0.11 -18.03 -5.32
CA GLY A 49 -0.59 -19.25 -5.99
C GLY A 49 -1.40 -20.14 -5.04
N MET A 50 -0.93 -20.33 -3.81
CA MET A 50 -1.66 -21.08 -2.79
C MET A 50 -2.99 -20.39 -2.41
N THR A 51 -2.97 -19.07 -2.24
CA THR A 51 -4.18 -18.29 -1.90
C THR A 51 -5.22 -18.39 -3.01
N LEU A 52 -4.81 -18.21 -4.26
CA LEU A 52 -5.69 -18.34 -5.43
C LEU A 52 -6.20 -19.78 -5.61
N TYR A 53 -5.36 -20.78 -5.39
CA TYR A 53 -5.78 -22.18 -5.45
C TYR A 53 -6.84 -22.52 -4.39
N ASN A 54 -6.65 -22.04 -3.16
CA ASN A 54 -7.61 -22.22 -2.09
C ASN A 54 -8.92 -21.48 -2.39
N MET A 55 -8.84 -20.25 -2.93
CA MET A 55 -9.99 -19.48 -3.38
C MET A 55 -10.80 -20.24 -4.44
N LEU A 56 -10.14 -20.86 -5.43
CA LEU A 56 -10.82 -21.64 -6.48
C LEU A 56 -11.44 -22.95 -5.97
N LYS A 57 -10.93 -23.47 -4.86
CA LYS A 57 -11.47 -24.67 -4.19
C LYS A 57 -12.63 -24.37 -3.25
N GLY A 58 -12.72 -23.12 -2.78
CA GLY A 58 -13.85 -22.60 -2.00
C GLY A 58 -14.72 -21.66 -2.85
N ASP A 59 -15.65 -20.98 -2.20
CA ASP A 59 -16.41 -19.85 -2.74
C ASP A 59 -15.91 -18.53 -2.12
N ASP A 60 -14.64 -18.51 -1.71
CA ASP A 60 -14.08 -17.39 -0.96
C ASP A 60 -13.76 -16.23 -1.90
N GLN A 61 -14.14 -15.02 -1.48
CA GLN A 61 -13.66 -13.80 -2.11
C GLN A 61 -12.22 -13.48 -1.66
N LEU A 62 -11.47 -12.76 -2.49
CA LEU A 62 -10.15 -12.26 -2.09
C LEU A 62 -10.33 -10.94 -1.32
N ASN A 63 -10.18 -11.00 -0.01
CA ASN A 63 -10.12 -9.81 0.83
C ASN A 63 -8.68 -9.32 0.87
N TYR A 64 -8.45 -8.05 0.51
CA TYR A 64 -7.13 -7.44 0.63
C TYR A 64 -7.10 -6.42 1.76
N ASN A 65 -5.91 -6.27 2.34
CA ASN A 65 -5.56 -5.24 3.30
C ASN A 65 -4.22 -4.61 2.87
N LEU A 66 -4.23 -3.30 2.63
CA LEU A 66 -3.05 -2.50 2.33
C LEU A 66 -2.84 -1.50 3.47
N LYS A 67 -1.78 -1.73 4.26
CA LYS A 67 -1.45 -0.89 5.40
C LYS A 67 -0.03 -0.37 5.33
N GLY A 68 0.22 0.76 5.99
CA GLY A 68 1.55 1.34 6.01
C GLY A 68 1.64 2.69 6.68
N ASN A 69 2.84 3.26 6.57
CA ASN A 69 3.21 4.53 7.17
C ASN A 69 3.92 5.37 6.13
N LEU A 70 3.41 6.58 5.91
CA LEU A 70 3.99 7.58 5.01
C LEU A 70 4.58 8.72 5.84
N ASP A 71 5.90 8.88 5.76
CA ASP A 71 6.58 10.03 6.32
C ASP A 71 6.56 11.17 5.29
N PHE A 72 6.06 12.33 5.73
CA PHE A 72 6.02 13.53 4.91
C PHE A 72 6.33 14.79 5.73
N GLY A 73 6.96 15.75 5.07
CA GLY A 73 7.11 17.12 5.55
C GLY A 73 6.15 18.06 4.85
N THR A 74 5.93 19.22 5.45
CA THR A 74 5.19 20.32 4.83
C THR A 74 6.09 21.55 4.74
N SER A 75 5.74 22.49 3.86
CA SER A 75 6.37 23.81 3.82
C SER A 75 5.96 24.71 4.99
N LEU A 76 5.04 24.27 5.86
CA LEU A 76 4.60 25.06 7.01
C LEU A 76 5.59 24.92 8.18
N PRO A 77 6.08 26.03 8.76
CA PRO A 77 7.11 26.00 9.82
C PRO A 77 6.75 25.18 11.06
N LEU A 78 5.44 25.06 11.35
CA LEU A 78 4.90 24.33 12.51
C LEU A 78 4.74 22.82 12.24
N LEU A 79 4.76 22.38 10.98
CA LEU A 79 4.54 20.99 10.56
C LEU A 79 5.69 20.51 9.69
N LYS A 80 6.90 20.48 10.26
CA LYS A 80 8.14 20.15 9.54
C LYS A 80 8.20 18.69 9.07
N GLY A 81 7.58 17.77 9.81
CA GLY A 81 7.59 16.35 9.50
C GLY A 81 6.59 15.60 10.37
N THR A 82 5.84 14.68 9.76
CA THR A 82 4.90 13.81 10.46
C THR A 82 4.71 12.51 9.67
N THR A 83 4.10 11.52 10.32
CA THR A 83 3.83 10.21 9.75
C THR A 83 2.32 10.02 9.63
N LEU A 84 1.84 9.74 8.41
CA LEU A 84 0.48 9.33 8.16
C LEU A 84 0.42 7.80 8.12
N ASN A 85 -0.32 7.21 9.07
CA ASN A 85 -0.67 5.80 8.99
C ASN A 85 -1.91 5.65 8.10
N PHE A 86 -1.89 4.66 7.23
CA PHE A 86 -3.05 4.27 6.43
C PHE A 86 -3.31 2.78 6.59
N ASP A 87 -4.59 2.42 6.53
CA ASP A 87 -5.07 1.06 6.56
C ASP A 87 -6.27 0.98 5.61
N LYS A 88 -6.13 0.19 4.55
CA LYS A 88 -7.08 0.15 3.44
C LYS A 88 -7.46 -1.27 3.10
N ASP A 89 -8.71 -1.60 3.41
CA ASP A 89 -9.30 -2.88 3.06
C ASP A 89 -10.20 -2.81 1.82
N GLY A 90 -10.38 -3.96 1.19
CA GLY A 90 -11.38 -4.15 0.16
C GLY A 90 -11.47 -5.59 -0.31
N ASN A 91 -12.33 -5.81 -1.29
CA ASN A 91 -12.60 -7.13 -1.84
C ASN A 91 -12.31 -7.13 -3.34
N ILE A 92 -11.59 -8.14 -3.83
CA ILE A 92 -11.25 -8.31 -5.23
C ILE A 92 -12.18 -9.39 -5.79
N GLN A 93 -13.02 -8.98 -6.74
CA GLN A 93 -13.78 -9.92 -7.54
C GLN A 93 -12.91 -10.38 -8.70
N VAL A 94 -12.57 -11.66 -8.73
CA VAL A 94 -11.90 -12.27 -9.88
C VAL A 94 -12.98 -12.54 -10.93
N GLN A 95 -13.09 -11.65 -11.92
CA GLN A 95 -13.93 -11.91 -13.09
C GLN A 95 -13.30 -13.02 -13.92
N ARG A 96 -14.10 -14.01 -14.29
CA ARG A 96 -13.72 -15.13 -15.15
C ARG A 96 -13.70 -14.73 -16.62
#